data_AF-A0A520B5H9-F1
#
_entry.id   AF-A0A520B5H9-F1
#
_cell.length_a   1.000
_cell.length_b   1.000
_cell.length_c   1.000
_cell.angle_alpha   90.00
_cell.angle_beta   90.00
_cell.angle_gamma   90.00
#
_symmetry.space_group_name_H-M   'P 1'
#
loop_
_entity.id
_entity.type
_entity.pdbx_description
1 polymer ?
#
loop_
_entity_poly.entity_id
_entity_poly.type
_entity_poly.pdbx_seq_one_letter_code
_entity_poly.pdbx_strand_id
1 'polypeptide(L)'
;MHAGKKYTLFEFILWTRRDILRLSILAIIPTFLYHFCGFTFLSISWVPVALLGTAVSFIIGFKNNASYARLWEARQIYGGIINASRSFGVMIRDFLSSKDKKQDVQIIFYRHFAWLTALRFQLREPRVWENM
;
A
#
# COMPACT_ATOMS: atom_id res chain seq x y z
N MET A 1 8.24 6.62 -8.56
CA MET A 1 8.19 5.35 -7.79
C MET A 1 9.54 5.21 -7.08
N HIS A 2 9.64 5.59 -5.79
CA HIS A 2 10.89 5.59 -5.03
C HIS A 2 11.17 4.20 -4.40
N ALA A 3 11.06 3.13 -5.19
CA ALA A 3 11.16 1.75 -4.70
C ALA A 3 12.62 1.24 -4.54
N GLY A 4 13.59 2.14 -4.39
CA GLY A 4 15.02 1.77 -4.39
C GLY A 4 15.97 2.69 -3.63
N LYS A 5 15.48 3.70 -2.90
CA LYS A 5 16.36 4.51 -2.05
C LYS A 5 16.52 3.79 -0.70
N LYS A 6 17.75 3.40 -0.37
CA LYS A 6 18.12 3.00 0.99
C LYS A 6 18.05 4.26 1.85
N TYR A 7 16.95 4.46 2.58
CA TYR A 7 16.81 5.59 3.49
C TYR A 7 17.92 5.51 4.54
N THR A 8 18.69 6.59 4.68
CA THR A 8 19.68 6.68 5.75
C THR A 8 18.98 6.94 7.08
N LEU A 9 19.60 6.54 8.21
CA LEU A 9 19.01 6.77 9.54
C LEU A 9 18.70 8.26 9.78
N PHE A 10 19.52 9.16 9.26
CA PHE A 10 19.31 10.60 9.37
C PHE A 10 18.05 11.08 8.63
N GLU A 11 17.81 10.59 7.41
CA GLU A 11 16.60 10.92 6.66
C GLU A 11 15.34 10.43 7.38
N PHE A 12 15.40 9.23 7.97
CA PHE A 12 14.28 8.67 8.73
C PHE A 12 13.96 9.49 9.98
N ILE A 13 14.99 9.89 10.74
CA ILE A 13 14.82 10.73 11.93
C ILE A 13 14.27 12.11 11.56
N LEU A 14 14.77 12.71 10.47
CA LEU A 14 14.33 14.03 10.03
C LEU A 14 12.87 14.00 9.56
N TRP A 15 12.45 12.93 8.89
CA TRP A 15 11.07 12.70 8.47
C TRP A 15 10.12 12.47 9.66
N THR A 16 10.54 11.67 10.65
CA THR A 16 9.71 11.33 11.83
C THR A 16 9.83 12.35 12.96
N ARG A 17 10.61 13.43 12.78
CA ARG A 17 10.98 14.38 13.83
C ARG A 17 9.77 14.93 14.59
N ARG A 18 8.66 15.20 13.89
CA ARG A 18 7.45 15.79 14.51
C ARG A 18 6.80 14.82 15.49
N ASP A 19 6.70 13.55 15.13
CA ASP A 19 6.07 12.54 15.98
C ASP A 19 6.98 12.11 17.12
N ILE A 20 8.29 11.99 16.85
CA ILE A 20 9.29 11.78 17.90
C ILE A 20 9.21 12.90 18.93
N LEU A 21 9.22 14.17 18.52
CA LEU A 21 9.10 15.30 19.44
C LEU A 21 7.80 15.26 20.25
N ARG A 22 6.66 14.99 19.62
CA ARG A 22 5.37 14.88 20.32
C ARG A 22 5.38 13.77 21.38
N LEU A 23 5.85 12.58 21.03
CA LEU A 23 5.92 11.44 21.95
C LEU A 23 6.94 11.68 23.07
N SER A 24 8.09 12.27 22.75
CA SER A 24 9.09 12.64 23.76
C SER A 24 8.54 13.67 24.75
N ILE A 25 7.83 14.69 24.28
CA ILE A 25 7.17 15.68 25.15
C ILE A 25 6.12 14.99 26.04
N LEU A 26 5.30 14.11 25.45
CA LEU A 26 4.26 13.35 26.17
C LEU A 26 4.86 12.42 27.23
N ALA A 27 6.07 11.90 27.03
CA ALA A 27 6.77 11.09 28.03
C ALA A 27 7.48 11.95 29.09
N ILE A 28 8.23 12.98 28.68
CA ILE A 28 9.09 13.76 29.57
C ILE A 28 8.27 14.64 30.52
N ILE A 29 7.22 15.32 30.04
CA ILE A 29 6.47 16.28 30.86
C ILE A 29 5.80 15.59 32.07
N PRO A 30 5.01 14.52 31.91
CA PRO A 30 4.36 13.86 33.05
C PRO A 30 5.38 13.21 34.00
N THR A 31 6.45 12.61 33.48
CA THR A 31 7.51 12.02 34.31
C THR A 31 8.24 13.09 35.12
N PHE A 32 8.54 14.25 34.53
CA PHE A 32 9.17 15.36 35.22
C PHE A 32 8.26 15.93 36.32
N LEU A 33 6.97 16.17 36.02
CA LEU A 33 5.98 16.65 37.00
C LEU A 33 5.78 15.66 38.17
N TYR A 34 5.80 14.36 37.88
CA TYR A 34 5.69 13.33 38.91
C TYR A 34 6.91 13.32 39.86
N HIS A 35 8.13 13.35 39.30
CA HIS A 35 9.36 13.20 40.09
C HIS A 35 9.80 14.50 40.80
N PHE A 36 9.75 15.64 40.11
CA PHE A 36 10.26 16.91 40.64
C PHE A 36 9.19 17.78 41.30
N CYS A 37 7.95 17.75 40.81
CA CYS A 37 6.86 18.57 41.37
C CYS A 37 5.98 17.80 42.37
N GLY A 38 6.26 16.51 42.60
CA GLY A 38 5.54 15.70 43.60
C GLY A 38 4.09 15.39 43.25
N PHE A 39 3.69 15.54 41.98
CA PHE A 39 2.32 15.27 41.53
C PHE A 39 2.06 13.75 41.38
N THR A 40 1.87 13.08 42.51
CA THR A 40 1.65 11.62 42.57
C THR A 40 0.33 11.16 41.96
N PHE A 41 -0.66 12.06 41.79
CA PHE A 41 -1.94 11.74 41.16
C PHE A 41 -1.82 11.38 39.67
N LEU A 42 -0.69 11.71 39.02
CA LEU A 42 -0.40 11.38 37.63
C LEU A 42 0.03 9.91 37.42
N SER A 43 0.04 9.08 38.47
CA SER A 43 0.35 7.66 38.34
C SER A 43 -0.75 6.94 37.56
N ILE A 44 -0.47 6.59 36.31
CA ILE A 44 -1.35 5.77 35.49
C ILE A 44 -1.07 4.30 35.81
N SER A 45 -2.12 3.54 36.13
CA SER A 45 -2.01 2.08 36.28
C SER A 45 -1.58 1.43 34.97
N TRP A 46 -0.71 0.43 35.05
CA TRP A 46 -0.25 -0.32 33.88
C TRP A 46 -1.38 -1.08 33.17
N VAL A 47 -2.41 -1.50 33.93
CA VAL A 47 -3.46 -2.40 33.41
C VAL A 47 -4.26 -1.78 32.26
N PRO A 48 -4.82 -0.55 32.35
CA PRO A 48 -5.47 0.10 31.22
C PRO A 48 -4.58 0.27 29.99
N VAL A 49 -3.29 0.57 30.19
CA VAL A 49 -2.33 0.76 29.09
C VAL A 49 -2.11 -0.55 28.34
N ALA A 50 -1.86 -1.64 29.06
CA ALA A 50 -1.67 -2.96 28.49
C ALA A 50 -2.94 -3.45 27.75
N LEU A 51 -4.12 -3.20 28.32
CA LEU A 51 -5.40 -3.55 27.70
C LEU A 51 -5.60 -2.78 26.38
N LEU A 52 -5.41 -1.46 26.39
CA LEU A 52 -5.54 -0.62 25.19
C LEU A 52 -4.51 -1.00 24.12
N GLY A 53 -3.25 -1.23 24.50
CA GLY A 53 -2.20 -1.66 23.58
C GLY A 53 -2.52 -2.99 22.91
N THR A 54 -3.06 -3.94 23.69
CA THR A 54 -3.50 -5.25 23.18
C THR A 54 -4.64 -5.08 22.18
N ALA A 55 -5.68 -4.32 22.54
CA ALA A 55 -6.82 -4.07 21.66
C ALA A 55 -6.40 -3.41 20.33
N VAL A 56 -5.55 -2.39 20.38
CA VAL A 56 -5.04 -1.69 19.18
C VAL A 56 -4.18 -2.63 18.32
N SER A 57 -3.31 -3.44 18.94
CA SER A 57 -2.48 -4.42 18.23
C SER A 57 -3.33 -5.44 17.45
N PHE A 58 -4.39 -5.97 18.07
CA PHE A 58 -5.32 -6.87 17.39
C PHE A 58 -6.01 -6.20 16.20
N ILE A 59 -6.54 -4.99 16.37
CA ILE A 59 -7.22 -4.25 15.29
C ILE A 59 -6.26 -4.00 14.12
N ILE A 60 -5.03 -3.57 14.41
CA ILE A 60 -4.00 -3.36 13.38
C ILE A 60 -3.65 -4.68 12.70
N GLY A 61 -3.52 -5.78 13.44
CA GLY A 61 -3.26 -7.11 12.90
C GLY A 61 -4.32 -7.53 11.88
N PHE A 62 -5.61 -7.42 12.24
CA PHE A 62 -6.69 -7.73 11.33
C PHE A 62 -6.72 -6.81 10.10
N LYS A 63 -6.54 -5.51 10.30
CA LYS A 63 -6.53 -4.51 9.22
C LYS A 63 -5.37 -4.72 8.25
N ASN A 64 -4.18 -5.05 8.77
CA ASN A 64 -3.00 -5.33 7.96
C ASN A 64 -3.18 -6.60 7.13
N ASN A 65 -3.72 -7.66 7.74
CA ASN A 65 -3.99 -8.90 7.01
C ASN A 65 -4.99 -8.67 5.86
N ALA A 66 -6.09 -7.95 6.13
CA ALA A 66 -7.07 -7.61 5.09
C ALA A 66 -6.47 -6.73 3.98
N SER A 67 -5.64 -5.76 4.32
CA SER A 67 -4.97 -4.89 3.35
C SER A 67 -3.97 -5.66 2.49
N TYR A 68 -3.21 -6.58 3.10
CA TYR A 68 -2.28 -7.45 2.38
C TYR A 68 -3.02 -8.40 1.43
N ALA A 69 -4.12 -9.00 1.87
CA ALA A 69 -4.95 -9.86 1.03
C ALA A 69 -5.46 -9.13 -0.22
N ARG A 70 -5.92 -7.88 -0.09
CA ARG A 70 -6.35 -7.04 -1.23
C ARG A 70 -5.20 -6.73 -2.20
N LEU A 71 -4.02 -6.41 -1.67
CA LEU A 71 -2.84 -6.16 -2.50
C LEU A 71 -2.42 -7.44 -3.26
N TRP A 72 -2.51 -8.59 -2.60
CA TRP A 72 -2.23 -9.88 -3.20
C TRP A 72 -3.23 -10.26 -4.29
N GLU A 73 -4.53 -10.05 -4.05
CA GLU A 73 -5.59 -10.24 -5.02
C GLU A 73 -5.38 -9.38 -6.27
N ALA A 74 -5.09 -8.09 -6.10
CA ALA A 74 -4.77 -7.18 -7.21
C ALA A 74 -3.57 -7.69 -8.04
N ARG A 75 -2.53 -8.20 -7.37
CA ARG A 75 -1.37 -8.83 -8.04
C ARG A 75 -1.77 -10.08 -8.81
N GLN A 76 -2.61 -10.94 -8.24
CA GLN A 76 -3.10 -12.16 -8.90
C GLN A 76 -3.91 -11.82 -10.15
N ILE A 77 -4.83 -10.85 -10.07
CA ILE A 77 -5.64 -10.39 -11.21
C ILE A 77 -4.73 -9.87 -12.33
N TYR A 78 -3.76 -9.00 -12.00
CA TYR A 78 -2.83 -8.47 -13.00
C TYR A 78 -1.95 -9.59 -13.61
N GLY A 79 -1.53 -10.56 -12.82
CA GLY A 79 -0.85 -11.77 -13.30
C GLY A 79 -1.72 -12.60 -14.24
N GLY A 80 -3.00 -12.73 -13.94
CA GLY A 80 -4.00 -13.37 -14.80
C GLY A 80 -4.13 -12.67 -16.15
N ILE A 81 -4.20 -11.33 -16.16
CA ILE A 81 -4.23 -10.53 -17.38
C ILE A 81 -2.99 -10.77 -18.25
N ILE A 82 -1.79 -10.83 -17.65
CA ILE A 82 -0.55 -11.11 -18.39
C ILE A 82 -0.61 -12.51 -19.05
N ASN A 83 -1.00 -13.53 -18.30
CA ASN A 83 -1.08 -14.89 -18.83
C ASN A 83 -2.13 -15.01 -19.94
N ALA A 84 -3.32 -14.46 -19.72
CA ALA A 84 -4.38 -14.43 -20.73
C ALA A 84 -3.95 -13.66 -21.99
N SER A 85 -3.24 -12.53 -21.83
CA SER A 85 -2.71 -11.75 -22.96
C SER A 85 -1.70 -12.54 -23.79
N ARG A 86 -0.84 -13.36 -23.16
CA ARG A 86 0.10 -14.22 -23.88
C ARG A 86 -0.61 -15.32 -24.65
N SER A 87 -1.55 -16.02 -24.01
CA SER A 87 -2.36 -17.05 -24.67
C SER A 87 -3.16 -16.46 -25.83
N PHE A 88 -3.78 -15.29 -25.64
CA PHE A 88 -4.46 -14.54 -26.70
C PHE A 88 -3.52 -14.23 -27.86
N GLY A 89 -2.31 -13.75 -27.60
CA GLY A 89 -1.33 -13.45 -28.63
C GLY A 89 -0.94 -14.68 -29.47
N VAL A 90 -0.72 -15.84 -28.82
CA VAL A 90 -0.48 -17.11 -29.52
C VAL A 90 -1.68 -17.50 -30.37
N MET A 91 -2.90 -17.39 -29.81
CA MET A 91 -4.11 -17.79 -30.53
C MET A 91 -4.33 -16.96 -31.80
N ILE A 92 -4.19 -15.64 -31.71
CA ILE A 92 -4.36 -14.73 -32.84
C ILE A 92 -3.28 -14.98 -33.90
N ARG A 93 -2.03 -15.23 -33.50
CA ARG A 93 -0.95 -15.51 -34.45
C ARG A 93 -1.17 -16.84 -35.19
N ASP A 94 -1.56 -17.89 -34.47
CA ASP A 94 -1.52 -19.25 -35.00
C ASP A 94 -2.84 -19.66 -35.66
N PHE A 95 -3.99 -19.32 -35.06
CA PHE A 95 -5.32 -19.76 -35.52
C PHE A 95 -6.07 -18.76 -36.40
N LEU A 96 -5.63 -17.50 -36.51
CA LEU A 96 -6.31 -16.55 -37.39
C LEU A 96 -6.13 -16.96 -38.86
N SER A 97 -7.25 -17.23 -39.53
CA SER A 97 -7.31 -17.47 -40.97
C SER A 97 -7.92 -16.25 -41.63
N SER A 98 -7.10 -15.42 -42.28
CA SER A 98 -7.55 -14.26 -43.05
C SER A 98 -6.68 -14.06 -44.29
N LYS A 99 -7.23 -13.35 -45.29
CA LYS A 99 -6.52 -13.06 -46.54
C LYS A 99 -5.25 -12.22 -46.31
N ASP A 100 -5.32 -11.26 -45.39
CA ASP A 100 -4.20 -10.41 -44.96
C ASP A 100 -3.82 -10.66 -43.49
N LYS A 101 -3.47 -11.92 -43.18
CA LYS A 101 -3.18 -12.39 -41.82
C LYS A 101 -2.23 -11.48 -41.04
N LYS A 102 -1.17 -10.97 -41.66
CA LYS A 102 -0.20 -10.09 -40.97
C LYS A 102 -0.83 -8.77 -40.53
N GLN A 103 -1.62 -8.15 -41.40
CA GLN A 103 -2.25 -6.86 -41.13
C GLN A 103 -3.33 -6.99 -40.05
N ASP A 104 -4.17 -8.02 -40.14
CA ASP A 104 -5.24 -8.26 -39.17
C ASP A 104 -4.69 -8.57 -37.78
N VAL A 105 -3.66 -9.42 -37.71
CA VAL A 105 -2.94 -9.71 -36.46
C VAL A 105 -2.41 -8.41 -35.85
N GLN A 106 -1.72 -7.58 -36.64
CA GLN A 106 -1.14 -6.33 -36.16
C GLN A 106 -2.21 -5.37 -35.60
N ILE A 107 -3.35 -5.23 -36.27
CA ILE A 107 -4.47 -4.40 -35.81
C ILE A 107 -5.01 -4.91 -34.46
N ILE A 108 -5.20 -6.21 -34.32
CA ILE A 108 -5.70 -6.83 -33.07
C ILE A 108 -4.71 -6.60 -31.92
N PHE A 109 -3.41 -6.78 -32.15
CA PHE A 109 -2.39 -6.52 -31.14
C PHE A 109 -2.36 -5.05 -30.69
N TYR A 110 -2.45 -4.09 -31.62
CA TYR A 110 -2.51 -2.68 -31.25
C TYR A 110 -3.76 -2.33 -30.43
N ARG A 111 -4.92 -2.92 -30.75
CA ARG A 111 -6.14 -2.76 -29.94
C ARG A 111 -5.97 -3.34 -28.54
N HIS A 112 -5.31 -4.49 -28.41
CA HIS A 112 -5.01 -5.08 -27.10
C HIS A 112 -4.07 -4.20 -26.27
N PHE A 113 -3.02 -3.63 -26.89
CA PHE A 113 -2.14 -2.68 -26.20
C PHE A 113 -2.85 -1.38 -25.82
N ALA A 114 -3.77 -0.89 -26.66
CA ALA A 114 -4.61 0.24 -26.33
C ALA A 114 -5.49 -0.06 -25.11
N TRP A 115 -6.08 -1.26 -25.01
CA TRP A 115 -6.85 -1.67 -23.85
C TRP A 115 -5.99 -1.74 -22.57
N LEU A 116 -4.80 -2.34 -22.62
CA LEU A 116 -3.87 -2.36 -21.49
C LEU A 116 -3.50 -0.94 -21.02
N THR A 117 -3.33 -0.03 -21.97
CA THR A 117 -3.03 1.37 -21.70
C THR A 117 -4.22 2.07 -21.05
N ALA A 118 -5.43 1.89 -21.59
CA ALA A 118 -6.66 2.43 -21.02
C ALA A 118 -6.89 1.91 -19.58
N LEU A 119 -6.72 0.61 -19.35
CA LEU A 119 -6.81 -0.01 -18.02
C LEU A 119 -5.84 0.63 -17.02
N ARG A 120 -4.59 0.87 -17.43
CA ARG A 120 -3.58 1.54 -16.59
C ARG A 120 -4.02 2.94 -16.19
N PHE A 121 -4.63 3.70 -17.09
CA PHE A 121 -5.12 5.04 -16.78
C PHE A 121 -6.36 5.00 -15.88
N GLN A 122 -7.31 4.12 -16.17
CA GLN A 122 -8.52 3.94 -15.36
C GLN A 122 -8.22 3.54 -13.91
N LEU A 123 -7.19 2.72 -13.68
CA LEU A 123 -6.76 2.32 -12.34
C LEU A 123 -5.99 3.43 -11.59
N ARG A 124 -5.61 4.51 -12.27
CA ARG A 124 -4.93 5.68 -11.67
C ARG A 124 -5.86 6.87 -11.49
N GLU A 125 -7.11 6.76 -11.90
CA GLU A 125 -8.11 7.79 -11.64
C GLU A 125 -8.33 7.90 -10.13
N PRO A 126 -8.17 9.09 -9.54
CA PRO A 126 -8.40 9.29 -8.12
C PRO A 126 -9.88 9.00 -7.83
N ARG A 127 -10.13 8.17 -6.82
CA ARG A 127 -11.51 7.87 -6.38
C ARG A 127 -11.90 8.77 -5.22
N VAL A 128 -13.19 9.11 -5.12
CA VAL A 128 -13.73 10.00 -4.08
C VAL A 128 -13.47 9.48 -2.65
N TRP A 129 -13.30 8.16 -2.49
CA TRP A 129 -13.01 7.50 -1.21
C TRP A 129 -11.52 7.27 -0.93
N GLU A 130 -10.64 7.59 -1.88
CA GLU A 130 -9.20 7.59 -1.64
C GLU A 130 -8.88 8.92 -0.96
N ASN A 131 -8.68 8.87 0.37
CA ASN A 131 -8.42 10.05 1.19
C ASN A 131 -7.35 10.95 0.53
N MET A 132 -7.68 12.23 0.31
CA MET A 132 -6.70 13.27 -0.01
C MET A 132 -5.75 13.51 1.17
#